data_AF-A0A5K1FQ35-F1
#
_entry.id   AF-A0A5K1FQ35-F1
#
_cell.length_a   1.000
_cell.length_b   1.000
_cell.length_c   1.000
_cell.angle_alpha   90.00
_cell.angle_beta   90.00
_cell.angle_gamma   90.00
#
_symmetry.space_group_name_H-M   'P 1'
#
loop_
_entity.id
_entity.type
_entity.pdbx_description
1 polymer ?
#
loop_
_entity_poly.entity_id
_entity_poly.type
_entity_poly.pdbx_seq_one_letter_code
_entity_poly.pdbx_strand_id
1 'polypeptide(L)' 'DAIFRVIAAILHLGNIVFAKGKEIDSSVLKDDQSRFHLSMTAELL' A
#
# COMPACT_ATOMS: atom_id res chain seq x y z
N ASP A 1 -5.09 3.11 21.92
CA ASP A 1 -5.05 2.14 20.82
C ASP A 1 -5.19 2.68 19.40
N ALA A 2 -6.17 3.51 19.06
CA ALA A 2 -6.38 3.95 17.67
C ALA A 2 -5.16 4.64 17.01
N ILE A 3 -4.38 5.40 17.78
CA ILE A 3 -3.21 6.14 17.26
C ILE A 3 -2.14 5.18 16.71
N PHE A 4 -1.82 4.09 17.40
CA PHE A 4 -0.79 3.15 16.93
C PHE A 4 -1.23 2.40 15.68
N ARG A 5 -2.52 2.07 15.58
CA ARG A 5 -3.09 1.42 14.39
C ARG A 5 -3.01 2.35 13.16
N VAL A 6 -3.31 3.64 13.33
CA VAL A 6 -3.17 4.65 12.26
C VAL A 6 -1.71 4.83 11.84
N ILE A 7 -0.76 4.89 12.79
CA ILE A 7 0.67 4.98 12.48
C ILE A 7 1.12 3.76 11.68
N ALA A 8 0.69 2.56 12.06
CA ALA A 8 1.01 1.33 11.33
C ALA A 8 0.42 1.36 9.90
N ALA A 9 -0.82 1.81 9.73
CA ALA A 9 -1.43 1.95 8.41
C ALA A 9 -0.62 2.88 7.48
N ILE A 10 -0.17 4.02 8.01
CA ILE A 10 0.66 5.00 7.29
C ILE A 10 2.02 4.39 6.92
N LEU A 11 2.64 3.63 7.82
CA LEU A 11 3.92 2.98 7.56
C LEU A 11 3.80 1.93 6.44
N HIS A 12 2.76 1.10 6.44
CA HIS A 12 2.51 0.15 5.35
C HIS A 12 2.21 0.88 4.04
N LEU A 13 1.44 1.97 4.07
CA LEU A 13 1.11 2.76 2.88
C LEU A 13 2.37 3.33 2.21
N GLY A 14 3.35 3.79 3.00
CA GLY A 14 4.62 4.31 2.50
C GLY A 14 5.53 3.27 1.82
N ASN A 15 5.25 1.97 1.99
CA ASN A 15 6.03 0.87 1.42
C ASN A 15 5.42 0.27 0.14
N ILE A 16 4.31 0.83 -0.37
CA ILE A 16 3.68 0.33 -1.60
C ILE A 16 4.46 0.87 -2.81
N VAL A 17 5.03 -0.04 -3.60
CA VAL A 17 5.73 0.31 -4.84
C VAL A 17 4.82 0.07 -6.04
N PHE A 18 4.69 1.12 -6.86
CA PHE A 18 3.93 1.07 -8.10
C PHE A 18 4.85 0.91 -9.31
N ALA A 19 4.40 0.13 -10.29
CA ALA A 19 4.97 0.05 -11.63
C ALA A 19 3.98 0.68 -12.63
N LYS A 20 4.46 1.02 -13.84
CA LYS A 20 3.58 1.49 -14.91
C LYS A 20 2.54 0.41 -15.25
N GLY A 21 1.28 0.83 -15.35
CA GLY A 21 0.22 0.01 -15.88
C GLY A 21 0.21 0.01 -17.41
N LYS A 22 -0.81 -0.63 -17.98
CA LYS A 22 -0.97 -0.78 -19.43
C LYS A 22 -1.30 0.54 -20.12
N GLU A 23 -2.15 1.35 -19.49
CA GLU A 23 -2.55 2.66 -20.00
C GLU A 23 -1.53 3.73 -19.57
N ILE A 24 -1.36 4.77 -20.39
CA ILE A 24 -0.28 5.77 -20.26
C ILE A 24 -0.21 6.43 -18.87
N ASP A 25 -1.36 6.65 -18.24
CA ASP A 25 -1.50 7.30 -16.93
C ASP A 25 -1.93 6.31 -15.83
N SER A 26 -1.80 4.99 -16.09
CA SER A 26 -2.12 3.96 -15.12
C SER A 26 -0.90 3.44 -14.37
N SER A 27 -1.15 2.95 -13.17
CA SER A 27 -0.16 2.28 -12.32
C SER A 27 -0.73 0.97 -11.81
N VAL A 28 0.14 -0.02 -11.61
CA VAL A 28 -0.17 -1.30 -10.98
C VAL A 28 0.80 -1.54 -9.82
N LEU A 29 0.46 -2.44 -8.91
CA LEU A 29 1.41 -2.86 -7.88
C LEU A 29 2.61 -3.57 -8.53
N LYS A 30 3.82 -3.23 -8.09
CA LYS A 30 5.05 -3.77 -8.67
C LYS A 30 5.25 -5.25 -8.39
N ASP A 31 4.94 -5.69 -7.17
CA ASP A 31 5.24 -7.02 -6.66
C ASP A 31 4.27 -7.45 -5.53
N ASP A 32 4.39 -8.70 -5.09
CA ASP A 32 3.57 -9.27 -4.01
C ASP A 32 3.80 -8.60 -2.66
N GLN A 33 5.00 -8.05 -2.43
CA GLN A 33 5.30 -7.28 -1.22
C GLN A 33 4.44 -6.00 -1.18
N SER A 34 4.33 -5.30 -2.31
CA SER A 34 3.48 -4.11 -2.44
C SER A 34 1.99 -4.44 -2.23
N ARG A 35 1.55 -5.63 -2.68
CA ARG A 35 0.19 -6.13 -2.42
C ARG A 35 -0.04 -6.42 -0.95
N PHE A 36 0.93 -7.04 -0.26
CA PHE A 36 0.86 -7.27 1.18
C PHE A 36 0.74 -5.95 1.95
N HIS A 37 1.57 -4.96 1.65
CA HIS A 37 1.50 -3.64 2.29
C HIS A 37 0.14 -2.95 2.06
N LEU A 38 -0.40 -3.00 0.83
CA LEU A 38 -1.73 -2.46 0.54
C LEU A 38 -2.83 -3.14 1.35
N SER A 39 -2.85 -4.48 1.39
CA SER A 39 -3.82 -5.24 2.19
C SER A 39 -3.73 -4.89 3.68
N MET A 40 -2.52 -4.79 4.24
CA MET A 40 -2.33 -4.42 5.63
C MET A 40 -2.81 -2.98 5.91
N THR A 41 -2.53 -2.02 5.02
CA THR A 41 -3.07 -0.66 5.14
C THR A 41 -4.61 -0.66 5.16
N ALA A 42 -5.25 -1.48 4.33
CA ALA A 42 -6.72 -1.58 4.28
C ALA A 42 -7.33 -2.23 5.55
N GLU A 43 -6.66 -3.20 6.16
CA GLU A 43 -7.10 -3.82 7.42
C GLU A 43 -6.94 -2.89 8.63
N LEU A 44 -5.92 -2.02 8.58
CA LEU A 44 -5.60 -1.10 9.67
C LEU A 44 -6.41 0.22 9.63
N LEU A 45 -7.10 0.53 8.53
CA LEU A 45 -8.01 1.69 8.43
C LEU A 45 -9.48 1.31 8.65
#